data_AF-A0A2E6W7G2-F1
#
_entry.id   AF-A0A2E6W7G2-F1
#
_cell.length_a   1.000
_cell.length_b   1.000
_cell.length_c   1.000
_cell.angle_alpha   90.00
_cell.angle_beta   90.00
_cell.angle_gamma   90.00
#
_symmetry.space_group_name_H-M   'P 1'
#
loop_
_entity.id
_entity.type
_entity.pdbx_description
1 polymer ?
#
loop_
_entity_poly.entity_id
_entity_poly.type
_entity_poly.pdbx_seq_one_letter_code
_entity_poly.pdbx_strand_id
1 'polypeptide(L)'
;MAKQNLSVGSAANDGTGDTLRDGAIKLNSVIDELYTNLGNDTNLQVNIGAPVNDQVLRWTGTAFTESHLDSLSADLNVKAFKIISESAGNIVIEPDTTGDIEFKAGSQGSRKAYVDGADGYFKWTAPYALLSDLPDVTAHHGMLAHVHDTGKAYFAHSSWIQLLDVTDGISILTDVDTTVNGGPSDGQVLKWNGTSTKWEPANDETATGGGGTTQNLFETFTGDTGTTTASAANDTFNIVGGTNISTALVGDTLTVTMTGALGAPDQNLFETFGADNGTTSATVTTDTLNFLGGTGISTNLNAGAITFTNDSPNIVQNVLQSVSGDSGSYTAVASNSGITIAGGTGITTAVSANTLTITNTASFPSANENDNIVYDGSQFIATESPTVSFRITSDLSNGYRFDGGGLPSSTNNPTIYVYRGFTYRFNNTTGGGHPFEIRLSDGGSAISGVTGSTSGVQFWTVPQTLSAGTTYKYQCTIHQSSMIGDIVVV
;
A
#
# COMPACT_ATOMS: atom_id res chain seq x y z
N MET A 1 6.37 2.50 -48.49
CA MET A 1 6.81 3.89 -48.22
C MET A 1 5.72 4.63 -47.47
N ALA A 2 6.01 5.77 -46.83
CA ALA A 2 4.96 6.56 -46.22
C ALA A 2 4.05 7.15 -47.32
N LYS A 3 2.73 7.10 -47.12
CA LYS A 3 1.75 7.62 -48.09
C LYS A 3 2.11 9.06 -48.49
N GLN A 4 2.28 9.27 -49.79
CA GLN A 4 2.49 10.61 -50.33
C GLN A 4 1.16 11.14 -50.86
N ASN A 5 0.74 12.30 -50.35
CA ASN A 5 -0.45 12.98 -50.83
C ASN A 5 -0.05 14.11 -51.78
N LEU A 6 -0.82 14.25 -52.85
CA LEU A 6 -0.74 15.42 -53.72
C LEU A 6 -1.29 16.64 -52.96
N SER A 7 -0.49 17.69 -52.81
CA SER A 7 -0.92 18.98 -52.28
C SER A 7 -1.41 19.86 -53.42
N VAL A 8 -2.67 20.27 -53.39
CA VAL A 8 -3.26 21.11 -54.46
C VAL A 8 -3.26 22.61 -54.13
N GLY A 9 -2.67 22.99 -53.00
CA GLY A 9 -2.71 24.35 -52.48
C GLY A 9 -4.07 24.72 -51.87
N SER A 10 -4.18 25.95 -51.39
CA SER A 10 -5.40 26.49 -50.74
C SER A 10 -6.30 27.22 -51.75
N ALA A 11 -5.69 27.77 -52.80
CA ALA A 11 -6.35 28.40 -53.94
C ALA A 11 -5.50 28.22 -55.22
N ALA A 12 -6.12 28.44 -56.37
CA ALA A 12 -5.43 28.35 -57.65
C ALA A 12 -4.23 29.33 -57.71
N ASN A 13 -3.05 28.80 -58.04
CA ASN A 13 -1.80 29.54 -58.21
C ASN A 13 -1.28 30.28 -56.97
N ASP A 14 -1.63 29.83 -55.77
CA ASP A 14 -1.16 30.44 -54.51
C ASP A 14 0.28 30.07 -54.11
N GLY A 15 0.93 29.19 -54.87
CA GLY A 15 2.31 28.75 -54.65
C GLY A 15 2.52 27.79 -53.48
N THR A 16 1.45 27.36 -52.80
CA THR A 16 1.50 26.43 -51.66
C THR A 16 1.20 24.98 -52.04
N GLY A 17 0.70 24.76 -53.26
CA GLY A 17 0.51 23.44 -53.85
C GLY A 17 1.77 22.86 -54.47
N ASP A 18 1.76 21.56 -54.71
CA ASP A 18 2.82 20.88 -55.45
C ASP A 18 2.89 21.39 -56.88
N THR A 19 4.11 21.47 -57.41
CA THR A 19 4.27 21.65 -58.85
C THR A 19 3.77 20.39 -59.58
N LEU A 20 3.39 20.50 -60.86
CA LEU A 20 3.02 19.31 -61.66
C LEU A 20 4.13 18.24 -61.64
N ARG A 21 5.39 18.66 -61.54
CA ARG A 21 6.53 17.75 -61.47
C ARG A 21 6.57 17.01 -60.13
N ASP A 22 6.47 17.73 -59.02
CA ASP A 22 6.51 17.10 -57.69
C ASP A 22 5.28 16.22 -57.47
N GLY A 23 4.11 16.66 -57.94
CA GLY A 23 2.89 15.86 -57.94
C GLY A 23 3.01 14.58 -58.76
N ALA A 24 3.62 14.64 -59.95
CA ALA A 24 3.87 13.47 -60.78
C ALA A 24 4.86 12.49 -60.13
N ILE A 25 5.89 12.99 -59.45
CA ILE A 25 6.85 12.15 -58.71
C ILE A 25 6.15 11.41 -57.55
N LYS A 26 5.31 12.12 -56.77
CA LYS A 26 4.53 11.51 -55.69
C LYS A 26 3.56 10.46 -56.21
N LEU A 27 2.90 10.76 -57.33
CA LEU A 27 1.95 9.83 -57.96
C LEU A 27 2.65 8.57 -58.48
N ASN A 28 3.75 8.71 -59.22
CA ASN A 28 4.53 7.57 -59.70
C ASN A 28 5.04 6.71 -58.53
N SER A 29 5.52 7.35 -57.46
CA SER A 29 5.97 6.64 -56.26
C SER A 29 4.88 5.78 -55.61
N VAL A 30 3.64 6.29 -55.53
CA VAL A 30 2.49 5.54 -55.01
C VAL A 30 2.08 4.41 -55.95
N ILE A 31 2.13 4.63 -57.27
CA ILE A 31 1.84 3.60 -58.27
C ILE A 31 2.89 2.48 -58.19
N ASP A 32 4.17 2.82 -58.14
CA ASP A 32 5.27 1.85 -58.01
C ASP A 32 5.12 1.02 -56.72
N GLU A 33 4.80 1.65 -55.59
CA GLU A 33 4.54 0.94 -54.33
C GLU A 33 3.42 -0.10 -54.47
N LEU A 34 2.32 0.23 -55.14
CA LEU A 34 1.19 -0.69 -55.33
C LEU A 34 1.55 -1.85 -56.27
N TYR A 35 2.27 -1.57 -57.36
CA TYR A 35 2.65 -2.61 -58.33
C TYR A 35 3.78 -3.51 -57.82
N THR A 36 4.63 -3.03 -56.92
CA THR A 36 5.65 -3.87 -56.26
C THR A 36 5.06 -4.72 -55.14
N ASN A 37 4.14 -4.18 -54.33
CA ASN A 37 3.61 -4.93 -53.16
C ASN A 37 2.40 -5.80 -53.48
N LEU A 38 1.56 -5.43 -54.46
CA LEU A 38 0.33 -6.14 -54.83
C LEU A 38 0.38 -6.69 -56.26
N GLY A 39 1.54 -6.58 -56.92
CA GLY A 39 1.74 -6.97 -58.30
C GLY A 39 3.15 -7.53 -58.54
N ASN A 40 3.63 -7.42 -59.77
CA ASN A 40 4.97 -7.85 -60.18
C ASN A 40 5.72 -6.78 -60.99
N ASP A 41 5.55 -5.52 -60.60
CA ASP A 41 6.12 -4.34 -61.27
C ASP A 41 5.59 -4.07 -62.69
N THR A 42 4.74 -4.94 -63.25
CA THR A 42 4.10 -4.76 -64.57
C THR A 42 2.57 -4.90 -64.51
N ASN A 43 2.07 -5.90 -63.78
CA ASN A 43 0.63 -6.16 -63.60
C ASN A 43 0.29 -6.22 -62.10
N LEU A 44 -0.90 -5.77 -61.72
CA LEU A 44 -1.47 -6.11 -60.41
C LEU A 44 -1.85 -7.59 -60.39
N GLN A 45 -1.46 -8.30 -59.35
CA GLN A 45 -1.70 -9.74 -59.16
C GLN A 45 -2.90 -10.03 -58.26
N VAL A 46 -3.65 -8.98 -57.91
CA VAL A 46 -4.90 -9.04 -57.17
C VAL A 46 -6.02 -8.63 -58.13
N ASN A 47 -6.82 -9.59 -58.58
CA ASN A 47 -7.98 -9.35 -59.44
C ASN A 47 -9.25 -9.74 -58.69
N ILE A 48 -10.05 -8.74 -58.31
CA ILE A 48 -11.30 -8.91 -57.57
C ILE A 48 -12.36 -8.13 -58.32
N GLY A 49 -13.36 -8.82 -58.89
CA GLY A 49 -14.39 -8.16 -59.69
C GLY A 49 -15.44 -7.51 -58.81
N ALA A 50 -16.20 -8.34 -58.09
CA ALA A 50 -17.19 -7.94 -57.09
C ALA A 50 -17.22 -9.04 -56.02
N PRO A 51 -16.50 -8.88 -54.90
CA PRO A 51 -16.38 -9.95 -53.92
C PRO A 51 -17.75 -10.27 -53.31
N VAL A 52 -18.01 -11.56 -53.10
CA VAL A 52 -19.19 -12.05 -52.36
C VAL A 52 -18.79 -12.55 -50.97
N ASN A 53 -19.77 -12.67 -50.07
CA ASN A 53 -19.50 -13.18 -48.72
C ASN A 53 -18.81 -14.56 -48.77
N ASP A 54 -17.90 -14.80 -47.82
CA ASP A 54 -17.15 -16.05 -47.58
C ASP A 54 -16.20 -16.50 -48.70
N GLN A 55 -15.96 -15.63 -49.68
CA GLN A 55 -14.95 -15.82 -50.69
C GLN A 55 -13.55 -15.59 -50.09
N VAL A 56 -12.65 -16.55 -50.29
CA VAL A 56 -11.24 -16.40 -49.90
C VAL A 56 -10.38 -16.21 -51.14
N LEU A 57 -9.32 -15.42 -51.00
CA LEU A 57 -8.32 -15.29 -52.04
C LEU A 57 -7.33 -16.44 -51.91
N ARG A 58 -7.34 -17.35 -52.89
CA ARG A 58 -6.37 -18.43 -52.96
C ARG A 58 -5.20 -17.99 -53.82
N TRP A 59 -3.98 -18.13 -53.30
CA TRP A 59 -2.78 -17.96 -54.11
C TRP A 59 -2.69 -19.08 -55.15
N THR A 60 -2.67 -18.73 -56.44
CA THR A 60 -2.62 -19.71 -57.55
C THR A 60 -1.20 -19.98 -58.05
N GLY A 61 -0.20 -19.31 -57.47
CA GLY A 61 1.19 -19.34 -57.92
C GLY A 61 1.60 -18.15 -58.79
N THR A 62 0.64 -17.46 -59.41
CA THR A 62 0.89 -16.30 -60.28
C THR A 62 -0.02 -15.10 -60.00
N ALA A 63 -1.17 -15.31 -59.36
CA ALA A 63 -2.07 -14.27 -58.88
C ALA A 63 -2.92 -14.78 -57.71
N PHE A 64 -3.44 -13.87 -56.89
CA PHE A 64 -4.55 -14.17 -55.99
C PHE A 64 -5.85 -14.14 -56.80
N THR A 65 -6.56 -15.28 -56.82
CA THR A 65 -7.87 -15.39 -57.47
C THR A 65 -8.92 -15.82 -56.46
N GLU A 66 -10.17 -15.50 -56.77
CA GLU A 66 -11.35 -15.91 -56.03
C GLU A 66 -11.44 -17.45 -55.88
N SER A 67 -11.76 -17.94 -54.67
CA SER A 67 -12.00 -19.36 -54.38
C SER A 67 -13.01 -19.55 -53.25
N HIS A 68 -13.60 -20.75 -53.17
CA HIS A 68 -14.42 -21.24 -52.06
C HIS A 68 -13.60 -22.25 -51.21
N LEU A 69 -13.94 -22.43 -49.93
CA LEU A 69 -13.25 -23.31 -48.97
C LEU A 69 -13.94 -24.70 -48.91
N ASP A 70 -13.68 -25.58 -49.89
CA ASP A 70 -14.51 -26.79 -50.13
C ASP A 70 -13.71 -28.12 -50.12
N SER A 71 -12.65 -28.27 -49.32
CA SER A 71 -11.72 -29.42 -49.42
C SER A 71 -12.10 -30.71 -48.66
N LEU A 72 -13.29 -30.86 -48.07
CA LEU A 72 -13.66 -32.10 -47.34
C LEU A 72 -14.47 -33.11 -48.18
N SER A 73 -15.11 -32.69 -49.28
CA SER A 73 -16.05 -33.55 -50.02
C SER A 73 -15.42 -34.39 -51.15
N ALA A 74 -14.19 -34.09 -51.57
CA ALA A 74 -13.53 -34.83 -52.66
C ALA A 74 -12.81 -36.10 -52.18
N ASP A 75 -12.26 -36.12 -50.95
CA ASP A 75 -11.42 -37.22 -50.45
C ASP A 75 -12.21 -38.40 -49.84
N LEU A 76 -13.51 -38.21 -49.56
CA LEU A 76 -14.39 -39.27 -49.03
C LEU A 76 -15.07 -40.12 -50.12
N ASN A 77 -14.82 -39.86 -51.41
CA ASN A 77 -15.38 -40.64 -52.54
C ASN A 77 -14.45 -41.77 -53.02
N VAL A 78 -13.99 -42.59 -52.06
CA VAL A 78 -13.28 -43.90 -52.16
C VAL A 78 -12.30 -44.15 -53.31
N LYS A 79 -10.98 -44.12 -53.01
CA LYS A 79 -9.91 -44.82 -53.79
C LYS A 79 -8.61 -45.05 -52.99
N ALA A 80 -8.73 -45.69 -51.81
CA ALA A 80 -7.67 -46.02 -50.84
C ALA A 80 -7.24 -44.91 -49.84
N PHE A 81 -7.87 -43.74 -49.88
CA PHE A 81 -7.71 -42.72 -48.84
C PHE A 81 -8.31 -43.19 -47.52
N LYS A 82 -7.60 -42.92 -46.42
CA LYS A 82 -7.96 -43.26 -45.04
C LYS A 82 -7.89 -41.99 -44.21
N ILE A 83 -8.83 -41.80 -43.28
CA ILE A 83 -8.62 -40.84 -42.19
C ILE A 83 -7.74 -41.55 -41.15
N ILE A 84 -6.46 -41.19 -41.08
CA ILE A 84 -5.49 -41.77 -40.14
C ILE A 84 -5.12 -40.68 -39.14
N SER A 85 -5.17 -41.03 -37.86
CA SER A 85 -4.59 -40.18 -36.83
C SER A 85 -3.07 -40.36 -36.79
N GLU A 86 -2.32 -39.26 -36.74
CA GLU A 86 -0.87 -39.26 -36.56
C GLU A 86 -0.50 -38.83 -35.13
N SER A 87 0.68 -39.26 -34.66
CA SER A 87 1.24 -38.84 -33.35
C SER A 87 0.32 -39.07 -32.14
N ALA A 88 -0.50 -40.13 -32.17
CA ALA A 88 -1.46 -40.50 -31.12
C ALA A 88 -2.58 -39.46 -30.86
N GLY A 89 -2.92 -38.62 -31.84
CA GLY A 89 -4.11 -37.76 -31.77
C GLY A 89 -5.42 -38.54 -31.85
N ASN A 90 -6.55 -37.88 -31.58
CA ASN A 90 -7.88 -38.44 -31.83
C ASN A 90 -8.43 -37.93 -33.18
N ILE A 91 -9.14 -38.78 -33.91
CA ILE A 91 -10.02 -38.34 -35.00
C ILE A 91 -11.39 -38.07 -34.36
N VAL A 92 -11.75 -36.80 -34.24
CA VAL A 92 -13.04 -36.37 -33.70
C VAL A 92 -14.02 -36.22 -34.87
N ILE A 93 -15.11 -37.00 -34.84
CA ILE A 93 -16.24 -36.87 -35.77
C ILE A 93 -17.46 -36.52 -34.93
N GLU A 94 -17.93 -35.28 -35.06
CA GLU A 94 -19.04 -34.74 -34.29
C GLU A 94 -20.16 -34.37 -35.26
N PRO A 95 -21.32 -35.04 -35.20
CA PRO A 95 -22.48 -34.58 -35.92
C PRO A 95 -23.03 -33.30 -35.28
N ASP A 96 -23.59 -32.40 -36.09
CA ASP A 96 -24.24 -31.19 -35.57
C ASP A 96 -25.60 -31.53 -34.95
N THR A 97 -25.87 -31.00 -33.76
CA THR A 97 -27.11 -31.22 -32.99
C THR A 97 -27.43 -32.72 -32.78
N THR A 98 -28.57 -33.20 -33.28
CA THR A 98 -29.02 -34.60 -33.20
C THR A 98 -28.75 -35.38 -34.49
N GLY A 99 -27.82 -34.93 -35.32
CA GLY A 99 -27.45 -35.64 -36.55
C GLY A 99 -26.75 -36.97 -36.26
N ASP A 100 -26.94 -37.97 -37.09
CA ASP A 100 -26.34 -39.29 -36.87
C ASP A 100 -25.09 -39.49 -37.73
N ILE A 101 -24.12 -40.25 -37.22
CA ILE A 101 -23.05 -40.83 -38.05
C ILE A 101 -23.55 -42.17 -38.58
N GLU A 102 -23.97 -42.25 -39.84
CA GLU A 102 -24.64 -43.42 -40.40
C GLU A 102 -23.70 -44.35 -41.21
N PHE A 103 -23.81 -45.66 -40.97
CA PHE A 103 -23.24 -46.73 -41.79
C PHE A 103 -24.38 -47.47 -42.53
N LYS A 104 -24.46 -47.25 -43.85
CA LYS A 104 -25.53 -47.76 -44.72
C LYS A 104 -25.09 -48.98 -45.52
N ALA A 105 -26.02 -49.90 -45.77
CA ALA A 105 -25.78 -51.04 -46.66
C ALA A 105 -26.09 -50.64 -48.12
N GLY A 106 -25.06 -50.55 -48.96
CA GLY A 106 -25.21 -50.15 -50.37
C GLY A 106 -25.50 -48.66 -50.57
N SER A 107 -25.47 -48.21 -51.82
CA SER A 107 -25.42 -46.77 -52.16
C SER A 107 -26.65 -45.95 -51.75
N GLN A 108 -27.80 -46.59 -51.44
CA GLN A 108 -29.05 -45.93 -51.03
C GLN A 108 -29.82 -46.72 -49.94
N GLY A 109 -29.17 -47.64 -49.22
CA GLY A 109 -29.88 -48.52 -48.28
C GLY A 109 -30.24 -47.86 -46.95
N SER A 110 -31.11 -48.52 -46.18
CA SER A 110 -31.37 -48.17 -44.79
C SER A 110 -30.06 -48.17 -43.97
N ARG A 111 -29.96 -47.27 -42.98
CA ARG A 111 -28.89 -47.35 -41.97
C ARG A 111 -28.93 -48.72 -41.29
N LYS A 112 -27.79 -49.39 -41.20
CA LYS A 112 -27.65 -50.69 -40.53
C LYS A 112 -26.92 -50.56 -39.22
N ALA A 113 -25.92 -49.68 -39.15
CA ALA A 113 -25.31 -49.24 -37.93
C ALA A 113 -25.19 -47.71 -37.94
N TYR A 114 -25.21 -47.06 -36.79
CA TYR A 114 -25.00 -45.62 -36.68
C TYR A 114 -24.60 -45.23 -35.27
N VAL A 115 -23.87 -44.13 -35.11
CA VAL A 115 -23.79 -43.42 -33.83
C VAL A 115 -24.91 -42.40 -33.83
N ASP A 116 -25.83 -42.53 -32.89
CA ASP A 116 -26.98 -41.65 -32.77
C ASP A 116 -26.55 -40.29 -32.18
N GLY A 117 -26.89 -39.18 -32.83
CA GLY A 117 -26.50 -37.86 -32.36
C GLY A 117 -27.31 -37.34 -31.18
N ALA A 118 -28.52 -37.86 -30.97
CA ALA A 118 -29.37 -37.44 -29.87
C ALA A 118 -28.94 -38.06 -28.53
N ASP A 119 -28.53 -39.33 -28.54
CA ASP A 119 -28.14 -40.05 -27.31
C ASP A 119 -26.69 -40.55 -27.27
N GLY A 120 -25.96 -40.47 -28.38
CA GLY A 120 -24.55 -40.85 -28.48
C GLY A 120 -24.30 -42.36 -28.59
N TYR A 121 -25.33 -43.21 -28.60
CA TYR A 121 -25.14 -44.66 -28.64
C TYR A 121 -24.85 -45.18 -30.04
N PHE A 122 -23.96 -46.17 -30.13
CA PHE A 122 -23.82 -46.98 -31.33
C PHE A 122 -24.99 -47.96 -31.42
N LYS A 123 -25.84 -47.77 -32.43
CA LYS A 123 -27.03 -48.57 -32.68
C LYS A 123 -26.82 -49.43 -33.92
N TRP A 124 -27.19 -50.70 -33.85
CA TRP A 124 -27.06 -51.67 -34.94
C TRP A 124 -28.33 -52.50 -35.10
N THR A 125 -28.76 -52.71 -36.35
CA THR A 125 -29.92 -53.52 -36.72
C THR A 125 -29.62 -54.25 -38.03
N ALA A 126 -29.15 -55.49 -37.89
CA ALA A 126 -28.96 -56.41 -39.01
C ALA A 126 -29.26 -57.85 -38.57
N PRO A 127 -30.55 -58.19 -38.32
CA PRO A 127 -30.91 -59.57 -38.03
C PRO A 127 -30.62 -60.45 -39.24
N TYR A 128 -30.00 -61.59 -39.00
CA TYR A 128 -29.96 -62.67 -39.98
C TYR A 128 -31.32 -63.37 -39.98
N ALA A 129 -31.86 -63.72 -41.15
CA ALA A 129 -33.18 -64.32 -41.19
C ALA A 129 -33.14 -65.72 -40.57
N LEU A 130 -32.20 -66.56 -41.03
CA LEU A 130 -32.01 -67.94 -40.60
C LEU A 130 -30.63 -68.15 -39.95
N LEU A 131 -30.49 -69.18 -39.13
CA LEU A 131 -29.21 -69.55 -38.54
C LEU A 131 -28.16 -69.91 -39.61
N SER A 132 -28.60 -70.48 -40.73
CA SER A 132 -27.76 -70.79 -41.88
C SER A 132 -27.26 -69.57 -42.64
N ASP A 133 -27.85 -68.39 -42.42
CA ASP A 133 -27.43 -67.15 -43.08
C ASP A 133 -26.23 -66.51 -42.36
N LEU A 134 -25.90 -66.99 -41.15
CA LEU A 134 -24.73 -66.52 -40.43
C LEU A 134 -23.45 -66.81 -41.21
N PRO A 135 -22.50 -65.87 -41.25
CA PRO A 135 -21.29 -66.02 -42.04
C PRO A 135 -20.37 -67.12 -41.48
N ASP A 136 -19.35 -67.47 -42.26
CA ASP A 136 -18.31 -68.40 -41.83
C ASP A 136 -17.68 -67.96 -40.49
N VAL A 137 -17.68 -68.87 -39.51
CA VAL A 137 -17.21 -68.61 -38.15
C VAL A 137 -15.72 -68.39 -38.06
N THR A 138 -14.94 -68.96 -38.98
CA THR A 138 -13.46 -68.84 -38.96
C THR A 138 -13.04 -67.42 -39.34
N ALA A 139 -13.72 -66.83 -40.33
CA ALA A 139 -13.47 -65.46 -40.76
C ALA A 139 -14.03 -64.40 -39.78
N HIS A 140 -14.96 -64.77 -38.90
CA HIS A 140 -15.68 -63.86 -38.00
C HIS A 140 -15.60 -64.29 -36.54
N HIS A 141 -14.51 -64.93 -36.12
CA HIS A 141 -14.30 -65.35 -34.74
C HIS A 141 -14.46 -64.16 -33.77
N GLY A 142 -15.30 -64.31 -32.74
CA GLY A 142 -15.64 -63.24 -31.81
C GLY A 142 -16.88 -62.41 -32.17
N MET A 143 -17.48 -62.63 -33.34
CA MET A 143 -18.67 -61.88 -33.78
C MET A 143 -19.91 -62.22 -32.96
N LEU A 144 -20.67 -61.20 -32.56
CA LEU A 144 -22.03 -61.33 -32.05
C LEU A 144 -23.04 -61.13 -33.19
N ALA A 145 -24.03 -62.00 -33.29
CA ALA A 145 -25.09 -61.92 -34.28
C ALA A 145 -26.46 -62.20 -33.65
N HIS A 146 -27.52 -61.61 -34.20
CA HIS A 146 -28.90 -61.98 -33.85
C HIS A 146 -29.55 -62.68 -35.05
N VAL A 147 -30.22 -63.80 -34.79
CA VAL A 147 -30.96 -64.58 -35.79
C VAL A 147 -32.45 -64.45 -35.51
N HIS A 148 -33.21 -64.00 -36.51
CA HIS A 148 -34.63 -63.69 -36.37
C HIS A 148 -35.48 -64.95 -36.15
N ASP A 149 -35.23 -66.02 -36.93
CA ASP A 149 -36.03 -67.25 -36.88
C ASP A 149 -35.95 -67.96 -35.51
N THR A 150 -34.78 -67.96 -34.87
CA THR A 150 -34.64 -68.51 -33.51
C THR A 150 -34.94 -67.48 -32.42
N GLY A 151 -34.93 -66.18 -32.76
CA GLY A 151 -35.09 -65.08 -31.82
C GLY A 151 -33.89 -64.90 -30.88
N LYS A 152 -32.75 -65.57 -31.13
CA LYS A 152 -31.61 -65.63 -30.21
C LYS A 152 -30.39 -64.87 -30.73
N ALA A 153 -29.53 -64.48 -29.79
CA ALA A 153 -28.19 -64.01 -30.09
C ALA A 153 -27.21 -65.19 -30.16
N TYR A 154 -26.18 -65.06 -30.99
CA TYR A 154 -25.14 -66.06 -31.19
C TYR A 154 -23.77 -65.42 -31.17
N PHE A 155 -22.79 -66.14 -30.65
CA PHE A 155 -21.39 -65.76 -30.63
C PHE A 155 -20.57 -66.73 -31.50
N ALA A 156 -19.77 -66.21 -32.42
CA ALA A 156 -18.90 -67.02 -33.28
C ALA A 156 -17.63 -67.45 -32.53
N HIS A 157 -17.42 -68.77 -32.45
CA HIS A 157 -16.15 -69.37 -32.02
C HIS A 157 -15.72 -70.43 -33.04
N SER A 158 -15.60 -71.69 -32.63
CA SER A 158 -15.43 -72.87 -33.49
C SER A 158 -16.74 -73.30 -34.17
N SER A 159 -17.85 -72.73 -33.72
CA SER A 159 -19.21 -72.82 -34.26
C SER A 159 -19.98 -71.58 -33.79
N TRP A 160 -21.19 -71.37 -34.30
CA TRP A 160 -22.10 -70.39 -33.72
C TRP A 160 -22.67 -70.93 -32.40
N ILE A 161 -22.36 -70.24 -31.31
CA ILE A 161 -22.81 -70.60 -29.96
C ILE A 161 -24.02 -69.74 -29.62
N GLN A 162 -25.16 -70.37 -29.34
CA GLN A 162 -26.36 -69.67 -28.90
C GLN A 162 -26.15 -69.07 -27.51
N LEU A 163 -26.54 -67.81 -27.32
CA LEU A 163 -26.61 -67.16 -26.02
C LEU A 163 -27.99 -67.36 -25.40
N LEU A 164 -28.03 -67.58 -24.10
CA LEU A 164 -29.26 -67.76 -23.33
C LEU A 164 -29.89 -66.41 -22.99
N ASP A 165 -31.21 -66.37 -22.93
CA ASP A 165 -31.98 -65.25 -22.38
C ASP A 165 -32.95 -65.70 -21.28
N VAL A 166 -33.65 -64.73 -20.68
CA VAL A 166 -34.58 -64.95 -19.56
C VAL A 166 -35.78 -65.84 -19.89
N THR A 167 -36.02 -66.15 -21.16
CA THR A 167 -37.09 -67.04 -21.60
C THR A 167 -36.61 -68.49 -21.79
N ASP A 168 -35.30 -68.74 -21.74
CA ASP A 168 -34.75 -70.09 -21.80
C ASP A 168 -34.88 -70.81 -20.46
N GLY A 169 -35.34 -72.07 -20.52
CA GLY A 169 -35.34 -72.96 -19.35
C GLY A 169 -33.94 -73.45 -19.03
N ILE A 170 -33.66 -73.68 -17.74
CA ILE A 170 -32.34 -74.11 -17.26
C ILE A 170 -31.85 -75.45 -17.88
N SER A 171 -32.77 -76.28 -18.37
CA SER A 171 -32.50 -77.57 -19.00
C SER A 171 -31.70 -77.51 -20.31
N ILE A 172 -31.52 -76.33 -20.90
CA ILE A 172 -30.70 -76.15 -22.11
C ILE A 172 -29.19 -76.12 -21.80
N LEU A 173 -28.81 -75.89 -20.54
CA LEU A 173 -27.43 -75.91 -20.10
C LEU A 173 -26.91 -77.35 -20.11
N THR A 174 -25.78 -77.58 -20.78
CA THR A 174 -25.28 -78.93 -20.97
C THR A 174 -24.81 -79.58 -19.67
N ASP A 175 -24.49 -78.80 -18.64
CA ASP A 175 -24.10 -79.26 -17.30
C ASP A 175 -25.29 -79.36 -16.33
N VAL A 176 -26.52 -79.16 -16.79
CA VAL A 176 -27.74 -79.35 -16.00
C VAL A 176 -28.53 -80.53 -16.58
N ASP A 177 -28.88 -81.48 -15.74
CA ASP A 177 -29.76 -82.59 -16.10
C ASP A 177 -31.04 -82.54 -15.26
N THR A 178 -32.12 -82.04 -15.87
CA THR A 178 -33.44 -81.98 -15.23
C THR A 178 -34.30 -83.20 -15.55
N THR A 179 -33.73 -84.29 -16.08
CA THR A 179 -34.48 -85.49 -16.46
C THR A 179 -34.31 -86.64 -15.47
N VAL A 180 -33.25 -86.60 -14.65
CA VAL A 180 -33.02 -87.58 -13.60
C VAL A 180 -34.15 -87.57 -12.55
N ASN A 181 -34.45 -88.73 -11.99
CA ASN A 181 -35.46 -88.93 -10.93
C ASN A 181 -36.89 -88.43 -11.26
N GLY A 182 -37.25 -88.32 -12.55
CA GLY A 182 -38.57 -87.84 -12.98
C GLY A 182 -38.68 -86.32 -13.12
N GLY A 183 -37.57 -85.60 -12.94
CA GLY A 183 -37.46 -84.16 -13.10
C GLY A 183 -37.76 -83.33 -11.84
N PRO A 184 -37.68 -82.00 -11.95
CA PRO A 184 -37.85 -81.10 -10.81
C PRO A 184 -39.23 -81.23 -10.15
N SER A 185 -39.24 -81.27 -8.82
CA SER A 185 -40.43 -81.29 -7.96
C SER A 185 -40.34 -80.18 -6.91
N ASP A 186 -41.47 -79.85 -6.28
CA ASP A 186 -41.53 -78.84 -5.21
C ASP A 186 -40.56 -79.18 -4.05
N GLY A 187 -39.88 -78.15 -3.52
CA GLY A 187 -38.87 -78.30 -2.45
C GLY A 187 -37.50 -78.82 -2.89
N GLN A 188 -37.22 -78.92 -4.19
CA GLN A 188 -35.91 -79.30 -4.70
C GLN A 188 -35.00 -78.11 -5.03
N VAL A 189 -33.70 -78.33 -4.89
CA VAL A 189 -32.60 -77.47 -5.34
C VAL A 189 -31.79 -78.17 -6.42
N LEU A 190 -31.07 -77.40 -7.23
CA LEU A 190 -30.03 -77.98 -8.09
C LEU A 190 -28.81 -78.31 -7.24
N LYS A 191 -28.40 -79.58 -7.26
CA LYS A 191 -27.26 -80.10 -6.50
C LYS A 191 -26.26 -80.72 -7.45
N TRP A 192 -25.00 -80.36 -7.30
CA TRP A 192 -23.91 -80.92 -8.11
C TRP A 192 -23.71 -82.40 -7.80
N ASN A 193 -23.84 -83.25 -8.82
CA ASN A 193 -23.55 -84.67 -8.74
C ASN A 193 -22.19 -84.96 -9.38
N GLY A 194 -21.19 -85.27 -8.55
CA GLY A 194 -19.82 -85.54 -9.00
C GLY A 194 -19.66 -86.81 -9.85
N THR A 195 -20.64 -87.72 -9.86
CA THR A 195 -20.61 -88.95 -10.68
C THR A 195 -21.11 -88.69 -12.09
N SER A 196 -22.24 -88.01 -12.25
CA SER A 196 -22.77 -87.62 -13.56
C SER A 196 -22.09 -86.37 -14.12
N THR A 197 -21.38 -85.60 -13.28
CA THR A 197 -20.80 -84.29 -13.59
C THR A 197 -21.84 -83.29 -14.09
N LYS A 198 -23.04 -83.36 -13.51
CA LYS A 198 -24.20 -82.50 -13.80
C LYS A 198 -24.79 -81.92 -12.52
N TRP A 199 -25.43 -80.77 -12.64
CA TRP A 199 -26.41 -80.27 -11.68
C TRP A 199 -27.73 -81.00 -11.89
N GLU A 200 -28.23 -81.62 -10.83
CA GLU A 200 -29.44 -82.46 -10.85
C GLU A 200 -30.41 -81.98 -9.76
N PRO A 201 -31.74 -82.10 -9.95
CA PRO A 201 -32.70 -81.83 -8.88
C PRO A 201 -32.51 -82.80 -7.71
N ALA A 202 -32.35 -82.26 -6.52
CA ALA A 202 -32.28 -82.99 -5.26
C ALA A 202 -33.03 -82.23 -4.16
N ASN A 203 -33.45 -82.92 -3.10
CA ASN A 203 -34.11 -82.24 -1.98
C ASN A 203 -33.20 -81.20 -1.34
N ASP A 204 -33.77 -80.06 -0.94
CA ASP A 204 -33.06 -79.04 -0.16
C ASP A 204 -32.64 -79.62 1.19
N GLU A 205 -31.33 -79.78 1.40
CA GLU A 205 -30.77 -80.23 2.66
C GLU A 205 -30.70 -79.03 3.60
N THR A 206 -31.75 -78.81 4.40
CA THR A 206 -31.67 -77.89 5.55
C THR A 206 -30.65 -78.44 6.55
N ALA A 207 -29.42 -77.94 6.40
CA ALA A 207 -28.17 -78.34 7.02
C ALA A 207 -28.23 -79.12 8.35
N THR A 208 -27.57 -80.27 8.33
CA THR A 208 -26.84 -80.89 9.45
C THR A 208 -25.59 -80.07 9.87
N GLY A 209 -25.66 -78.74 9.80
CA GLY A 209 -24.58 -77.83 10.17
C GLY A 209 -24.98 -76.94 11.34
N GLY A 210 -24.71 -77.37 12.57
CA GLY A 210 -24.70 -76.48 13.73
C GLY A 210 -25.92 -76.53 14.68
N GLY A 211 -26.42 -77.72 14.99
CA GLY A 211 -27.26 -77.94 16.17
C GLY A 211 -26.47 -77.82 17.49
N GLY A 212 -25.99 -76.62 17.81
CA GLY A 212 -25.62 -76.24 19.16
C GLY A 212 -26.73 -75.39 19.74
N THR A 213 -27.40 -75.86 20.79
CA THR A 213 -28.42 -75.11 21.55
C THR A 213 -27.85 -73.90 22.33
N THR A 214 -26.69 -73.38 21.91
CA THR A 214 -25.97 -72.25 22.51
C THR A 214 -25.17 -71.51 21.45
N GLN A 215 -25.82 -70.70 20.62
CA GLN A 215 -25.12 -69.57 20.00
C GLN A 215 -25.02 -68.49 21.08
N ASN A 216 -23.82 -68.21 21.57
CA ASN A 216 -23.62 -67.05 22.45
C ASN A 216 -24.10 -65.80 21.69
N LEU A 217 -25.07 -65.07 22.25
CA LEU A 217 -25.61 -63.86 21.61
C LEU A 217 -24.55 -62.74 21.51
N PHE A 218 -23.46 -62.86 22.29
CA PHE A 218 -22.23 -62.07 22.18
C PHE A 218 -21.01 -62.92 22.58
N GLU A 219 -19.91 -62.86 21.81
CA GLU A 219 -18.72 -63.71 22.00
C GLU A 219 -17.71 -63.12 23.00
N THR A 220 -17.49 -61.80 22.97
CA THR A 220 -16.67 -61.06 23.95
C THR A 220 -17.14 -59.61 23.99
N PHE A 221 -17.34 -59.05 25.18
CA PHE A 221 -17.61 -57.63 25.39
C PHE A 221 -16.42 -56.99 26.12
N THR A 222 -15.88 -55.90 25.56
CA THR A 222 -14.66 -55.23 26.02
C THR A 222 -15.03 -53.84 26.52
N GLY A 223 -14.65 -53.49 27.75
CA GLY A 223 -14.73 -52.12 28.27
C GLY A 223 -13.38 -51.40 28.16
N ASP A 224 -13.35 -50.11 28.46
CA ASP A 224 -12.11 -49.31 28.53
C ASP A 224 -11.08 -49.94 29.49
N THR A 225 -11.56 -50.66 30.51
CA THR A 225 -10.77 -51.60 31.31
C THR A 225 -11.52 -52.92 31.48
N GLY A 226 -10.90 -54.04 31.06
CA GLY A 226 -11.41 -55.40 31.27
C GLY A 226 -12.29 -55.95 30.15
N THR A 227 -12.57 -57.27 30.21
CA THR A 227 -13.42 -58.01 29.27
C THR A 227 -14.34 -58.97 30.02
N THR A 228 -15.42 -59.38 29.36
CA THR A 228 -16.25 -60.51 29.79
C THR A 228 -16.71 -61.34 28.59
N THR A 229 -16.94 -62.62 28.81
CA THR A 229 -17.39 -63.60 27.80
C THR A 229 -18.58 -64.37 28.36
N ALA A 230 -19.61 -64.61 27.55
CA ALA A 230 -20.76 -65.39 27.99
C ALA A 230 -20.32 -66.80 28.43
N SER A 231 -20.62 -67.15 29.67
CA SER A 231 -20.21 -68.38 30.36
C SER A 231 -21.31 -69.45 30.41
N ALA A 232 -22.53 -69.09 30.04
CA ALA A 232 -23.68 -69.98 29.93
C ALA A 232 -24.66 -69.50 28.85
N ALA A 233 -25.56 -70.39 28.43
CA ALA A 233 -26.58 -70.12 27.41
C ALA A 233 -27.53 -68.96 27.76
N ASN A 234 -27.71 -68.71 29.06
CA ASN A 234 -28.58 -67.70 29.66
C ASN A 234 -27.79 -66.70 30.52
N ASP A 235 -26.55 -66.41 30.13
CA ASP A 235 -25.71 -65.42 30.80
C ASP A 235 -26.32 -64.00 30.66
N THR A 236 -26.17 -63.17 31.71
CA THR A 236 -26.78 -61.84 31.78
C THR A 236 -25.69 -60.77 31.94
N PHE A 237 -25.58 -59.85 30.98
CA PHE A 237 -24.68 -58.71 31.05
C PHE A 237 -25.43 -57.46 31.55
N ASN A 238 -25.02 -56.93 32.71
CA ASN A 238 -25.63 -55.74 33.31
C ASN A 238 -24.80 -54.47 33.03
N ILE A 239 -25.47 -53.38 32.65
CA ILE A 239 -24.86 -52.05 32.55
C ILE A 239 -25.35 -51.23 33.77
N VAL A 240 -24.52 -51.17 34.81
CA VAL A 240 -24.85 -50.55 36.10
C VAL A 240 -24.22 -49.17 36.20
N GLY A 241 -25.01 -48.15 36.54
CA GLY A 241 -24.50 -46.81 36.82
C GLY A 241 -23.64 -46.79 38.10
N GLY A 242 -22.44 -46.20 38.01
CA GLY A 242 -21.60 -45.89 39.17
C GLY A 242 -22.06 -44.63 39.91
N THR A 243 -21.21 -44.08 40.80
CA THR A 243 -21.49 -42.80 41.47
C THR A 243 -21.77 -41.71 40.43
N ASN A 244 -22.88 -40.98 40.58
CA ASN A 244 -23.33 -39.93 39.67
C ASN A 244 -23.70 -40.37 38.25
N ILE A 245 -23.86 -41.68 38.01
CA ILE A 245 -24.36 -42.23 36.75
C ILE A 245 -25.61 -43.05 37.03
N SER A 246 -26.69 -42.82 36.30
CA SER A 246 -27.82 -43.77 36.22
C SER A 246 -27.94 -44.33 34.81
N THR A 247 -28.26 -45.62 34.71
CA THR A 247 -28.51 -46.31 33.45
C THR A 247 -29.97 -46.75 33.41
N ALA A 248 -30.64 -46.58 32.27
CA ALA A 248 -32.04 -46.94 32.09
C ALA A 248 -32.27 -47.57 30.71
N LEU A 249 -33.13 -48.59 30.66
CA LEU A 249 -33.57 -49.25 29.44
C LEU A 249 -35.08 -49.04 29.28
N VAL A 250 -35.51 -48.50 28.15
CA VAL A 250 -36.92 -48.40 27.75
C VAL A 250 -37.03 -48.86 26.31
N GLY A 251 -37.73 -49.98 26.09
CA GLY A 251 -37.67 -50.70 24.80
C GLY A 251 -36.24 -51.14 24.49
N ASP A 252 -35.76 -50.84 23.28
CA ASP A 252 -34.43 -51.25 22.80
C ASP A 252 -33.37 -50.14 22.93
N THR A 253 -33.65 -49.05 23.65
CA THR A 253 -32.72 -47.93 23.84
C THR A 253 -32.15 -47.92 25.26
N LEU A 254 -30.82 -48.05 25.36
CA LEU A 254 -30.08 -47.77 26.59
C LEU A 254 -29.82 -46.26 26.70
N THR A 255 -30.26 -45.65 27.80
CA THR A 255 -29.93 -44.27 28.17
C THR A 255 -28.97 -44.29 29.35
N VAL A 256 -27.81 -43.64 29.20
CA VAL A 256 -26.85 -43.40 30.29
C VAL A 256 -26.91 -41.92 30.65
N THR A 257 -27.29 -41.62 31.89
CA THR A 257 -27.50 -40.24 32.37
C THR A 257 -26.51 -39.93 33.47
N MET A 258 -25.81 -38.79 33.36
CA MET A 258 -25.11 -38.18 34.49
C MET A 258 -26.15 -37.64 35.47
N THR A 259 -26.21 -38.21 36.67
CA THR A 259 -27.11 -37.78 37.74
C THR A 259 -26.46 -36.84 38.75
N GLY A 260 -25.12 -36.74 38.74
CA GLY A 260 -24.39 -35.72 39.48
C GLY A 260 -24.13 -34.46 38.65
N ALA A 261 -23.68 -33.39 39.31
CA ALA A 261 -23.25 -32.16 38.65
C ALA A 261 -21.94 -32.39 37.88
N LEU A 262 -21.88 -31.97 36.60
CA LEU A 262 -20.62 -31.84 35.87
C LEU A 262 -19.91 -30.57 36.34
N GLY A 263 -18.78 -30.73 37.02
CA GLY A 263 -17.94 -29.63 37.49
C GLY A 263 -17.42 -29.90 38.91
N ALA A 264 -16.11 -29.79 39.10
CA ALA A 264 -15.52 -29.75 40.43
C ALA A 264 -16.12 -28.58 41.23
N PRO A 265 -16.19 -28.66 42.57
CA PRO A 265 -16.62 -27.53 43.42
C PRO A 265 -15.76 -26.27 43.26
N ASP A 266 -14.59 -26.36 42.60
CA ASP A 266 -13.66 -25.26 42.39
C ASP A 266 -13.73 -24.69 40.95
N GLN A 267 -14.92 -24.50 40.39
CA GLN A 267 -15.07 -23.76 39.13
C GLN A 267 -15.17 -22.25 39.40
N ASN A 268 -14.23 -21.70 40.16
CA ASN A 268 -14.10 -20.26 40.30
C ASN A 268 -13.51 -19.70 39.00
N LEU A 269 -14.17 -18.71 38.40
CA LEU A 269 -13.66 -18.04 37.20
C LEU A 269 -12.29 -17.36 37.46
N PHE A 270 -11.98 -17.05 38.72
CA PHE A 270 -10.67 -16.66 39.24
C PHE A 270 -10.50 -17.14 40.70
N GLU A 271 -9.37 -17.80 41.02
CA GLU A 271 -9.13 -18.40 42.34
C GLU A 271 -8.67 -17.38 43.39
N THR A 272 -7.73 -16.50 43.05
CA THR A 272 -7.30 -15.38 43.89
C THR A 272 -6.76 -14.27 42.99
N PHE A 273 -7.34 -13.08 43.09
CA PHE A 273 -6.87 -11.87 42.40
C PHE A 273 -6.30 -10.90 43.42
N GLY A 274 -5.02 -10.53 43.25
CA GLY A 274 -4.29 -9.64 44.16
C GLY A 274 -4.19 -8.20 43.64
N ALA A 275 -4.21 -7.24 44.56
CA ALA A 275 -3.93 -5.83 44.35
C ALA A 275 -2.98 -5.33 45.45
N ASP A 276 -2.42 -4.12 45.29
CA ASP A 276 -1.45 -3.55 46.25
C ASP A 276 -1.97 -3.46 47.70
N ASN A 277 -3.30 -3.51 47.89
CA ASN A 277 -3.95 -3.39 49.19
C ASN A 277 -4.69 -4.68 49.66
N GLY A 278 -4.53 -5.82 48.98
CA GLY A 278 -5.15 -7.08 49.40
C GLY A 278 -5.51 -8.04 48.27
N THR A 279 -6.34 -9.05 48.57
CA THR A 279 -6.79 -10.06 47.61
C THR A 279 -8.31 -10.23 47.63
N THR A 280 -8.88 -10.77 46.56
CA THR A 280 -10.28 -11.20 46.48
C THR A 280 -10.39 -12.52 45.70
N SER A 281 -11.45 -13.29 45.93
CA SER A 281 -11.74 -14.56 45.26
C SER A 281 -13.21 -14.61 44.85
N ALA A 282 -13.54 -15.35 43.78
CA ALA A 282 -14.93 -15.56 43.40
C ALA A 282 -15.64 -16.41 44.47
N THR A 283 -16.83 -15.98 44.90
CA THR A 283 -17.62 -16.67 45.93
C THR A 283 -18.85 -17.40 45.38
N VAL A 284 -19.24 -17.07 44.14
CA VAL A 284 -20.32 -17.71 43.39
C VAL A 284 -19.93 -17.82 41.92
N THR A 285 -20.62 -18.67 41.16
CA THR A 285 -20.29 -18.95 39.75
C THR A 285 -20.59 -17.79 38.78
N THR A 286 -21.29 -16.75 39.25
CA THR A 286 -21.61 -15.55 38.47
C THR A 286 -20.92 -14.30 39.02
N ASP A 287 -19.90 -14.46 39.87
CA ASP A 287 -19.21 -13.33 40.49
C ASP A 287 -18.48 -12.49 39.43
N THR A 288 -18.45 -11.16 39.61
CA THR A 288 -17.89 -10.22 38.62
C THR A 288 -16.74 -9.40 39.22
N LEU A 289 -15.59 -9.38 38.56
CA LEU A 289 -14.47 -8.50 38.90
C LEU A 289 -14.51 -7.24 38.02
N ASN A 290 -14.91 -6.11 38.59
CA ASN A 290 -14.99 -4.84 37.87
C ASN A 290 -13.69 -4.03 38.01
N PHE A 291 -13.14 -3.59 36.89
CA PHE A 291 -12.03 -2.63 36.87
C PHE A 291 -12.60 -1.23 36.66
N LEU A 292 -12.72 -0.45 37.73
CA LEU A 292 -13.25 0.90 37.70
C LEU A 292 -12.08 1.91 37.68
N GLY A 293 -12.11 2.83 36.71
CA GLY A 293 -11.17 3.95 36.71
C GLY A 293 -11.47 4.94 37.84
N GLY A 294 -10.45 5.38 38.55
CA GLY A 294 -10.55 6.49 39.51
C GLY A 294 -10.69 7.85 38.81
N THR A 295 -10.73 8.95 39.58
CA THR A 295 -10.75 10.30 39.00
C THR A 295 -9.56 10.50 38.06
N GLY A 296 -9.84 10.77 36.78
CA GLY A 296 -8.81 10.99 35.77
C GLY A 296 -8.34 9.76 35.01
N ILE A 297 -8.82 8.55 35.36
CA ILE A 297 -8.52 7.30 34.65
C ILE A 297 -9.82 6.71 34.12
N SER A 298 -9.86 6.31 32.85
CA SER A 298 -10.91 5.40 32.34
C SER A 298 -10.37 4.00 32.12
N THR A 299 -11.27 3.02 32.22
CA THR A 299 -11.04 1.62 31.89
C THR A 299 -11.95 1.23 30.75
N ASN A 300 -11.40 0.59 29.71
CA ASN A 300 -12.15 0.11 28.55
C ASN A 300 -11.82 -1.36 28.29
N LEU A 301 -12.84 -2.19 28.09
CA LEU A 301 -12.70 -3.57 27.66
C LEU A 301 -13.10 -3.68 26.18
N ASN A 302 -12.14 -3.97 25.31
CA ASN A 302 -12.39 -4.26 23.90
C ASN A 302 -11.49 -5.41 23.43
N ALA A 303 -12.07 -6.36 22.67
CA ALA A 303 -11.36 -7.45 22.00
C ALA A 303 -10.34 -8.24 22.86
N GLY A 304 -10.69 -8.55 24.10
CA GLY A 304 -9.88 -9.42 24.97
C GLY A 304 -8.73 -8.71 25.72
N ALA A 305 -8.63 -7.38 25.65
CA ALA A 305 -7.71 -6.60 26.47
C ALA A 305 -8.47 -5.54 27.28
N ILE A 306 -8.04 -5.34 28.53
CA ILE A 306 -8.45 -4.20 29.35
C ILE A 306 -7.41 -3.10 29.16
N THR A 307 -7.83 -1.94 28.67
CA THR A 307 -6.98 -0.76 28.54
C THR A 307 -7.31 0.23 29.65
N PHE A 308 -6.28 0.76 30.29
CA PHE A 308 -6.38 1.86 31.25
C PHE A 308 -5.87 3.13 30.55
N THR A 309 -6.69 4.18 30.51
CA THR A 309 -6.34 5.45 29.87
C THR A 309 -6.33 6.55 30.92
N ASN A 310 -5.24 7.31 30.99
CA ASN A 310 -5.23 8.56 31.75
C ASN A 310 -5.98 9.60 30.93
N ASP A 311 -7.17 9.98 31.37
CA ASP A 311 -8.03 10.95 30.70
C ASP A 311 -7.75 12.37 31.18
N SER A 312 -7.39 12.56 32.46
CA SER A 312 -7.09 13.88 32.99
C SER A 312 -6.37 13.89 34.35
N PRO A 313 -5.36 14.76 34.55
CA PRO A 313 -4.79 15.64 33.53
C PRO A 313 -3.71 14.91 32.70
N ASN A 314 -3.89 14.88 31.36
CA ASN A 314 -2.78 14.68 30.43
C ASN A 314 -2.05 16.01 30.21
N ILE A 315 -1.44 16.54 31.27
CA ILE A 315 -0.64 17.75 31.14
C ILE A 315 0.69 17.40 30.49
N VAL A 316 0.95 17.97 29.30
CA VAL A 316 2.32 18.13 28.81
C VAL A 316 3.06 18.93 29.87
N GLN A 317 4.02 18.30 30.54
CA GLN A 317 4.83 18.92 31.59
C GLN A 317 5.86 19.88 31.00
N ASN A 318 5.42 21.02 30.47
CA ASN A 318 6.32 22.11 30.14
C ASN A 318 6.61 22.92 31.42
N VAL A 319 7.30 22.28 32.38
CA VAL A 319 7.46 22.84 33.72
C VAL A 319 8.75 23.65 33.78
N LEU A 320 8.61 24.96 33.60
CA LEU A 320 9.50 25.90 34.26
C LEU A 320 9.36 25.68 35.77
N GLN A 321 10.36 25.14 36.47
CA GLN A 321 10.26 24.92 37.92
C GLN A 321 10.64 26.18 38.70
N SER A 322 11.79 26.76 38.38
CA SER A 322 12.20 28.07 38.89
C SER A 322 13.21 28.73 37.96
N VAL A 323 13.27 30.07 37.99
CA VAL A 323 14.29 30.88 37.31
C VAL A 323 14.81 31.89 38.30
N SER A 324 16.13 32.04 38.39
CA SER A 324 16.78 33.07 39.21
C SER A 324 17.44 34.11 38.32
N GLY A 325 17.30 35.38 38.65
CA GLY A 325 18.03 36.48 38.03
C GLY A 325 19.12 37.02 38.97
N ASP A 326 19.92 37.97 38.48
CA ASP A 326 20.97 38.63 39.28
C ASP A 326 20.40 39.32 40.54
N SER A 327 19.13 39.73 40.48
CA SER A 327 18.32 40.11 41.64
C SER A 327 16.96 39.39 41.63
N GLY A 328 16.73 38.50 42.60
CA GLY A 328 15.45 37.82 42.81
C GLY A 328 15.25 36.52 42.02
N SER A 329 14.13 35.86 42.26
CA SER A 329 13.77 34.59 41.62
C SER A 329 12.26 34.46 41.42
N TYR A 330 11.86 33.55 40.54
CA TYR A 330 10.49 33.16 40.28
C TYR A 330 10.35 31.64 40.39
N THR A 331 9.34 31.18 41.12
CA THR A 331 8.91 29.77 41.18
C THR A 331 7.56 29.67 40.52
N ALA A 332 7.38 28.71 39.61
CA ALA A 332 6.12 28.51 38.92
C ALA A 332 5.01 28.11 39.89
N VAL A 333 3.82 28.69 39.70
CA VAL A 333 2.63 28.48 40.55
C VAL A 333 1.52 27.71 39.82
N ALA A 334 1.69 27.47 38.52
CA ALA A 334 0.78 26.74 37.65
C ALA A 334 1.53 26.04 36.51
N SER A 335 0.90 25.05 35.89
CA SER A 335 1.46 24.26 34.77
C SER A 335 1.68 25.07 33.48
N ASN A 336 1.12 26.27 33.39
CA ASN A 336 1.30 27.21 32.28
C ASN A 336 2.03 28.49 32.71
N SER A 337 2.77 28.46 33.82
CA SER A 337 3.55 29.61 34.29
C SER A 337 4.58 30.03 33.24
N GLY A 338 4.70 31.34 33.01
CA GLY A 338 5.66 31.93 32.09
C GLY A 338 6.51 33.02 32.76
N ILE A 339 7.68 33.29 32.19
CA ILE A 339 8.55 34.42 32.56
C ILE A 339 8.75 35.33 31.34
N THR A 340 8.74 36.65 31.56
CA THR A 340 9.04 37.65 30.52
C THR A 340 10.47 38.14 30.69
N ILE A 341 11.28 38.07 29.62
CA ILE A 341 12.61 38.69 29.58
C ILE A 341 12.47 40.07 28.93
N ALA A 342 12.36 41.12 29.76
CA ALA A 342 12.21 42.50 29.30
C ALA A 342 13.56 43.17 29.03
N GLY A 343 13.65 43.98 27.98
CA GLY A 343 14.82 44.83 27.71
C GLY A 343 14.85 46.06 28.63
N GLY A 344 16.01 46.33 29.25
CA GLY A 344 16.25 47.56 30.03
C GLY A 344 16.58 48.77 29.14
N THR A 345 17.02 49.87 29.76
CA THR A 345 17.44 51.08 29.01
C THR A 345 18.56 50.77 28.03
N GLY A 346 18.33 51.04 26.74
CA GLY A 346 19.29 50.74 25.68
C GLY A 346 19.40 49.26 25.33
N ILE A 347 18.49 48.39 25.80
CA ILE A 347 18.43 46.97 25.44
C ILE A 347 17.04 46.64 24.89
N THR A 348 16.98 45.95 23.76
CA THR A 348 15.73 45.37 23.24
C THR A 348 15.82 43.85 23.23
N THR A 349 14.73 43.17 23.57
CA THR A 349 14.62 41.71 23.54
C THR A 349 13.52 41.29 22.55
N ALA A 350 13.78 40.27 21.75
CA ALA A 350 12.82 39.74 20.77
C ALA A 350 12.92 38.21 20.71
N VAL A 351 11.78 37.53 20.68
CA VAL A 351 11.71 36.07 20.50
C VAL A 351 11.06 35.78 19.16
N SER A 352 11.70 34.94 18.36
CA SER A 352 11.13 34.38 17.13
C SER A 352 11.40 32.88 17.10
N ALA A 353 10.33 32.09 17.01
CA ALA A 353 10.36 30.64 17.20
C ALA A 353 11.15 30.25 18.47
N ASN A 354 12.32 29.61 18.30
CA ASN A 354 13.11 29.04 19.39
C ASN A 354 14.34 29.89 19.75
N THR A 355 14.45 31.11 19.22
CA THR A 355 15.59 32.00 19.44
C THR A 355 15.16 33.26 20.16
N LEU A 356 15.80 33.54 21.30
CA LEU A 356 15.77 34.84 21.96
C LEU A 356 16.96 35.67 21.46
N THR A 357 16.68 36.86 20.93
CA THR A 357 17.68 37.86 20.57
C THR A 357 17.64 39.00 21.58
N ILE A 358 18.82 39.39 22.07
CA ILE A 358 19.01 40.54 22.96
C ILE A 358 19.96 41.50 22.25
N THR A 359 19.53 42.74 22.04
CA THR A 359 20.27 43.73 21.26
C THR A 359 20.53 44.98 22.10
N ASN A 360 21.79 45.42 22.13
CA ASN A 360 22.12 46.75 22.65
C ASN A 360 21.78 47.80 21.59
N THR A 361 20.84 48.68 21.94
CA THR A 361 20.33 49.78 21.13
C THR A 361 20.90 51.13 21.56
N ALA A 362 21.78 51.19 22.56
CA ALA A 362 22.55 52.40 22.83
C ALA A 362 23.48 52.70 21.65
N SER A 363 23.13 53.72 20.87
CA SER A 363 23.92 54.17 19.72
C SER A 363 25.01 55.15 20.16
N PHE A 364 26.23 54.94 19.67
CA PHE A 364 27.21 56.03 19.58
C PHE A 364 26.71 57.08 18.58
N PRO A 365 27.13 58.36 18.68
CA PRO A 365 26.78 59.36 17.68
C PRO A 365 27.28 58.93 16.30
N SER A 366 26.59 59.36 15.24
CA SER A 366 27.10 59.22 13.88
C SER A 366 28.43 59.97 13.75
N ALA A 367 29.48 59.28 13.33
CA ALA A 367 30.82 59.80 13.14
C ALA A 367 31.32 59.47 11.73
N ASN A 368 32.06 60.37 11.11
CA ASN A 368 32.78 60.15 9.87
C ASN A 368 34.18 59.59 10.14
N GLU A 369 34.88 59.16 9.08
CA GLU A 369 36.28 58.76 9.18
C GLU A 369 37.14 59.92 9.73
N ASN A 370 37.95 59.64 10.75
CA ASN A 370 38.81 60.56 11.49
C ASN A 370 38.13 61.44 12.56
N ASP A 371 36.81 61.33 12.74
CA ASP A 371 36.15 61.97 13.87
C ASP A 371 36.60 61.35 15.21
N ASN A 372 36.69 62.19 16.22
CA ASN A 372 36.93 61.83 17.60
C ASN A 372 35.62 61.89 18.39
N ILE A 373 35.52 61.08 19.45
CA ILE A 373 34.34 61.06 20.32
C ILE A 373 34.65 61.79 21.62
N VAL A 374 33.86 62.81 21.94
CA VAL A 374 33.97 63.57 23.19
C VAL A 374 32.60 63.60 23.88
N TYR A 375 32.60 63.51 25.22
CA TYR A 375 31.38 63.70 25.99
C TYR A 375 31.11 65.20 26.19
N ASP A 376 29.95 65.67 25.75
CA ASP A 376 29.63 67.11 25.77
C ASP A 376 29.07 67.59 27.12
N GLY A 377 28.80 66.66 28.04
CA GLY A 377 28.13 66.87 29.32
C GLY A 377 26.75 66.21 29.42
N SER A 378 26.20 65.75 28.30
CA SER A 378 24.90 65.06 28.21
C SER A 378 24.96 63.80 27.34
N GLN A 379 25.69 63.84 26.23
CA GLN A 379 25.84 62.74 25.29
C GLN A 379 27.25 62.70 24.71
N PHE A 380 27.59 61.57 24.08
CA PHE A 380 28.78 61.50 23.24
C PHE A 380 28.50 62.20 21.92
N ILE A 381 29.42 63.04 21.46
CA ILE A 381 29.38 63.74 20.17
C ILE A 381 30.62 63.40 19.35
N ALA A 382 30.48 63.45 18.02
CA ALA A 382 31.60 63.32 17.08
C ALA A 382 32.18 64.70 16.75
N THR A 383 33.51 64.79 16.64
CA THR A 383 34.25 66.04 16.38
C THR A 383 35.39 65.79 15.39
N GLU A 384 35.61 66.72 14.47
CA GLU A 384 36.44 66.59 13.25
C GLU A 384 37.91 66.14 13.46
N SER A 385 38.53 66.49 14.59
CA SER A 385 39.94 66.15 14.85
C SER A 385 40.20 65.89 16.34
N PRO A 386 41.44 65.52 16.75
CA PRO A 386 41.77 65.37 18.16
C PRO A 386 41.30 66.60 18.95
N THR A 387 40.32 66.38 19.81
CA THR A 387 39.56 67.47 20.43
C THR A 387 39.94 67.64 21.89
N VAL A 388 40.31 68.87 22.26
CA VAL A 388 40.47 69.26 23.66
C VAL A 388 39.27 70.11 24.06
N SER A 389 38.50 69.64 25.05
CA SER A 389 37.37 70.41 25.57
C SER A 389 37.77 71.20 26.81
N PHE A 390 37.40 72.48 26.80
CA PHE A 390 37.42 73.36 27.95
C PHE A 390 35.99 73.68 28.38
N ARG A 391 35.72 73.59 29.67
CA ARG A 391 34.56 74.23 30.29
C ARG A 391 35.00 75.60 30.81
N ILE A 392 34.42 76.65 30.25
CA ILE A 392 34.67 78.03 30.64
C ILE A 392 33.69 78.41 31.74
N THR A 393 34.23 78.92 32.84
CA THR A 393 33.52 79.47 33.99
C THR A 393 34.02 80.89 34.26
N SER A 394 33.47 81.56 35.27
CA SER A 394 34.02 82.83 35.77
C SER A 394 34.03 82.82 37.29
N ASP A 395 34.81 83.73 37.87
CA ASP A 395 34.79 84.02 39.30
C ASP A 395 33.69 85.03 39.69
N LEU A 396 32.75 85.27 38.78
CA LEU A 396 31.63 86.21 38.90
C LEU A 396 32.03 87.68 39.02
N SER A 397 33.31 88.07 38.86
CA SER A 397 33.66 89.49 38.92
C SER A 397 34.81 89.97 38.03
N ASN A 398 35.82 89.17 37.65
CA ASN A 398 37.04 89.72 37.03
C ASN A 398 37.81 88.82 36.06
N GLY A 399 37.28 87.70 35.55
CA GLY A 399 37.96 86.95 34.48
C GLY A 399 37.31 85.63 34.06
N TYR A 400 37.73 85.10 32.91
CA TYR A 400 37.41 83.74 32.50
C TYR A 400 38.32 82.73 33.20
N ARG A 401 37.74 81.60 33.61
CA ARG A 401 38.44 80.43 34.16
C ARG A 401 38.16 79.21 33.29
N PHE A 402 39.11 78.29 33.20
CA PHE A 402 39.02 77.13 32.32
C PHE A 402 39.24 75.85 33.11
N ASP A 403 38.33 74.88 32.94
CA ASP A 403 38.46 73.52 33.43
C ASP A 403 38.58 72.57 32.23
N GLY A 404 39.57 71.67 32.26
CA GLY A 404 39.96 70.83 31.12
C GLY A 404 41.24 71.27 30.40
N GLY A 405 41.73 70.42 29.50
CA GLY A 405 42.94 70.64 28.70
C GLY A 405 44.23 70.93 29.48
N GLY A 406 44.29 70.55 30.75
CA GLY A 406 45.45 70.75 31.63
C GLY A 406 45.59 72.16 32.22
N LEU A 407 44.61 73.05 32.04
CA LEU A 407 44.64 74.40 32.62
C LEU A 407 44.21 74.41 34.10
N PRO A 408 44.77 75.30 34.94
CA PRO A 408 44.36 75.44 36.33
C PRO A 408 42.99 76.13 36.43
N SER A 409 42.05 75.48 37.12
CA SER A 409 40.64 75.90 37.20
C SER A 409 40.38 77.14 38.07
N SER A 410 41.38 77.67 38.77
CA SER A 410 41.26 78.81 39.69
C SER A 410 41.94 80.10 39.21
N THR A 411 42.70 80.06 38.11
CA THR A 411 43.41 81.24 37.58
C THR A 411 42.51 82.02 36.63
N ASN A 412 42.39 83.32 36.86
CA ASN A 412 41.66 84.21 35.95
C ASN A 412 42.52 84.55 34.72
N ASN A 413 41.88 84.49 33.56
CA ASN A 413 42.44 84.84 32.26
C ASN A 413 43.83 84.19 31.97
N PRO A 414 44.02 82.86 32.16
CA PRO A 414 45.29 82.21 31.88
C PRO A 414 45.64 82.27 30.38
N THR A 415 46.92 82.30 30.02
CA THR A 415 47.33 82.05 28.64
C THR A 415 46.96 80.62 28.23
N ILE A 416 46.26 80.47 27.11
CA ILE A 416 45.87 79.17 26.55
C ILE A 416 46.80 78.84 25.40
N TYR A 417 47.38 77.65 25.40
CA TYR A 417 48.16 77.15 24.28
C TYR A 417 47.32 76.21 23.43
N VAL A 418 47.27 76.43 22.13
CA VAL A 418 46.50 75.62 21.19
C VAL A 418 47.39 75.05 20.09
N TYR A 419 47.23 73.76 19.79
CA TYR A 419 48.00 73.04 18.79
C TYR A 419 47.34 73.11 17.42
N ARG A 420 48.15 73.35 16.39
CA ARG A 420 47.69 73.29 15.00
C ARG A 420 47.13 71.90 14.66
N GLY A 421 45.98 71.88 14.00
CA GLY A 421 45.25 70.67 13.61
C GLY A 421 44.32 70.10 14.68
N PHE A 422 44.34 70.61 15.91
CA PHE A 422 43.42 70.18 16.98
C PHE A 422 42.15 71.03 16.94
N THR A 423 41.03 70.40 17.27
CA THR A 423 39.77 71.10 17.52
C THR A 423 39.66 71.42 19.00
N TYR A 424 39.32 72.67 19.32
CA TYR A 424 39.09 73.09 20.69
C TYR A 424 37.61 73.35 20.90
N ARG A 425 37.03 72.64 21.86
CA ARG A 425 35.63 72.83 22.28
C ARG A 425 35.59 73.73 23.51
N PHE A 426 35.17 74.96 23.31
CA PHE A 426 35.01 75.97 24.36
C PHE A 426 33.56 76.00 24.82
N ASN A 427 33.23 75.30 25.91
CA ASN A 427 31.90 75.32 26.51
C ASN A 427 31.76 76.47 27.50
N ASN A 428 31.19 77.60 27.04
CA ASN A 428 30.95 78.75 27.88
C ASN A 428 29.73 78.54 28.79
N THR A 429 29.99 78.23 30.06
CA THR A 429 28.93 78.06 31.07
C THR A 429 28.59 79.35 31.81
N THR A 430 29.24 80.47 31.49
CA THR A 430 28.89 81.80 32.04
C THR A 430 27.67 82.42 31.37
N GLY A 431 27.25 81.91 30.21
CA GLY A 431 26.04 82.31 29.49
C GLY A 431 26.12 83.70 28.85
N GLY A 432 24.96 84.26 28.50
CA GLY A 432 24.85 85.52 27.76
C GLY A 432 25.34 86.77 28.49
N GLY A 433 25.57 86.71 29.80
CA GLY A 433 26.15 87.80 30.58
C GLY A 433 27.65 88.00 30.32
N HIS A 434 28.35 86.95 29.89
CA HIS A 434 29.76 87.02 29.53
C HIS A 434 30.03 86.21 28.23
N PRO A 435 29.71 86.78 27.05
CA PRO A 435 29.95 86.09 25.78
C PRO A 435 31.45 85.96 25.52
N PHE A 436 31.94 84.74 25.30
CA PHE A 436 33.34 84.41 25.03
C PHE A 436 33.61 84.47 23.53
N GLU A 437 34.59 85.26 23.08
CA GLU A 437 34.93 85.37 21.66
C GLU A 437 36.45 85.40 21.45
N ILE A 438 36.93 84.73 20.40
CA ILE A 438 38.35 84.74 20.01
C ILE A 438 38.56 85.82 18.94
N ARG A 439 39.50 86.73 19.16
CA ARG A 439 39.72 87.96 18.40
C ARG A 439 41.17 88.11 17.94
N LEU A 440 41.38 88.84 16.85
CA LEU A 440 42.69 89.12 16.27
C LEU A 440 43.61 89.92 17.22
N SER A 441 43.02 90.82 18.02
CA SER A 441 43.73 91.67 18.98
C SER A 441 42.76 92.13 20.08
N ASP A 442 43.26 92.83 21.11
CA ASP A 442 42.42 93.45 22.14
C ASP A 442 41.44 94.45 21.50
N GLY A 443 40.13 94.23 21.70
CA GLY A 443 39.05 95.01 21.08
C GLY A 443 38.90 94.83 19.57
N GLY A 444 39.72 93.97 18.95
CA GLY A 444 39.74 93.72 17.50
C GLY A 444 38.57 92.86 17.01
N SER A 445 38.52 92.57 15.72
CA SER A 445 37.48 91.69 15.14
C SER A 445 37.67 90.23 15.56
N ALA A 446 36.58 89.46 15.58
CA ALA A 446 36.62 88.02 15.76
C ALA A 446 37.50 87.34 14.69
N ILE A 447 38.14 86.23 15.05
CA ILE A 447 38.88 85.40 14.10
C ILE A 447 37.90 84.60 13.22
N SER A 448 38.32 84.21 12.02
CA SER A 448 37.55 83.31 11.16
C SER A 448 37.74 81.84 11.58
N GLY A 449 36.75 81.00 11.25
CA GLY A 449 36.83 79.54 11.47
C GLY A 449 36.37 79.06 12.85
N VAL A 450 35.94 79.96 13.73
CA VAL A 450 35.23 79.59 14.98
C VAL A 450 33.76 79.39 14.65
N THR A 451 33.19 78.26 15.06
CA THR A 451 31.76 77.94 14.89
C THR A 451 31.08 77.79 16.24
N GLY A 452 29.75 77.85 16.27
CA GLY A 452 28.96 77.74 17.50
C GLY A 452 28.55 79.08 18.10
N SER A 453 28.29 79.11 19.41
CA SER A 453 27.71 80.26 20.11
C SER A 453 28.66 80.83 21.16
N THR A 454 28.90 82.14 21.11
CA THR A 454 29.73 82.85 22.10
C THR A 454 29.19 82.78 23.53
N SER A 455 27.88 82.56 23.69
CA SER A 455 27.22 82.39 25.00
C SER A 455 27.02 80.92 25.39
N GLY A 456 27.56 79.99 24.59
CA GLY A 456 27.44 78.55 24.80
C GLY A 456 28.69 77.84 24.30
N VAL A 457 28.53 76.80 23.48
CA VAL A 457 29.67 76.03 22.97
C VAL A 457 30.19 76.63 21.67
N GLN A 458 31.51 76.85 21.60
CA GLN A 458 32.23 77.13 20.36
C GLN A 458 33.21 76.00 20.04
N PHE A 459 33.44 75.82 18.74
CA PHE A 459 34.47 74.94 18.22
C PHE A 459 35.43 75.72 17.36
N TRP A 460 36.73 75.43 17.52
CA TRP A 460 37.75 75.99 16.67
C TRP A 460 38.80 74.94 16.34
N THR A 461 38.85 74.53 15.07
CA THR A 461 39.95 73.73 14.54
C THR A 461 41.07 74.67 14.14
N VAL A 462 42.21 74.58 14.85
CA VAL A 462 43.34 75.50 14.62
C VAL A 462 43.97 75.19 13.26
N PRO A 463 43.98 76.13 12.28
CA PRO A 463 44.51 75.84 10.95
C PRO A 463 46.01 75.51 11.00
N GLN A 464 46.42 74.47 10.26
CA GLN A 464 47.83 74.11 10.09
C GLN A 464 48.67 75.22 9.42
N THR A 465 48.01 76.12 8.71
CA THR A 465 48.65 77.25 8.00
C THR A 465 49.09 78.39 8.91
N LEU A 466 48.66 78.42 10.17
CA LEU A 466 49.11 79.43 11.12
C LEU A 466 50.58 79.19 11.50
N SER A 467 51.33 80.29 11.68
CA SER A 467 52.70 80.21 12.18
C SER A 467 52.72 79.95 13.68
N ALA A 468 53.65 79.13 14.16
CA ALA A 468 53.85 78.94 15.60
C ALA A 468 54.20 80.28 16.27
N GLY A 469 53.64 80.52 17.46
CA GLY A 469 53.72 81.79 18.18
C GLY A 469 52.66 82.82 17.77
N THR A 470 51.79 82.53 16.78
CA THR A 470 50.65 83.40 16.46
C THR A 470 49.79 83.57 17.72
N THR A 471 49.58 84.81 18.15
CA THR A 471 48.82 85.12 19.37
C THR A 471 47.51 85.79 19.02
N TYR A 472 46.41 85.26 19.56
CA TYR A 472 45.07 85.82 19.53
C TYR A 472 44.64 86.21 20.95
N LYS A 473 43.56 86.98 21.06
CA LYS A 473 42.90 87.23 22.33
C LYS A 473 41.65 86.40 22.45
N TYR A 474 41.40 85.80 23.60
CA TYR A 474 40.03 85.48 23.98
C TYR A 474 39.51 86.59 24.88
N GLN A 475 38.31 87.08 24.60
CA GLN A 475 37.79 88.30 25.20
C GLN A 475 36.28 88.23 25.39
N CYS A 476 35.79 88.82 26.48
CA CYS A 476 34.37 89.05 26.66
C CYS A 476 33.93 90.21 25.77
N THR A 477 32.90 90.02 24.93
CA THR A 477 32.42 91.09 24.05
C THR A 477 31.79 92.25 24.82
N ILE A 478 31.34 92.01 26.06
CA ILE A 478 30.77 93.00 26.98
C ILE A 478 31.85 93.57 27.92
N HIS A 479 32.60 92.71 28.60
CA HIS A 479 33.58 93.09 29.62
C HIS A 479 35.01 93.04 29.08
N GLN A 480 35.27 93.85 28.05
CA GLN A 480 36.48 93.77 27.23
C GLN A 480 37.79 94.00 28.00
N SER A 481 37.79 94.85 29.04
CA SER A 481 38.99 95.22 29.78
C SER A 481 39.36 94.28 30.94
N SER A 482 38.42 93.48 31.46
CA SER A 482 38.65 92.61 32.62
C SER A 482 38.58 91.12 32.31
N MET A 483 37.92 90.72 31.22
CA MET A 483 37.79 89.32 30.81
C MET A 483 38.49 89.10 29.48
N ILE A 484 39.82 89.19 29.49
CA ILE A 484 40.68 89.06 28.33
C ILE A 484 41.94 88.27 28.69
N GLY A 485 42.32 87.31 27.84
CA GLY A 485 43.59 86.60 27.94
C GLY A 485 44.14 86.20 26.57
N ASP A 486 45.34 85.64 26.56
CA ASP A 486 46.05 85.25 25.34
C ASP A 486 45.73 83.81 24.93
N ILE A 487 45.53 83.59 23.63
CA ILE A 487 45.64 82.27 23.00
C ILE A 487 46.90 82.26 22.15
N VAL A 488 47.84 81.36 22.44
CA VAL A 488 49.08 81.19 21.69
C VAL A 488 49.01 79.90 20.88
N VAL A 489 49.15 80.02 19.57
CA VAL A 489 49.21 78.88 18.65
C VAL A 489 50.62 78.26 18.69
N VAL A 490 50.71 76.96 18.89
CA VAL A 490 51.97 76.18 18.92
C VAL A 490 52.07 75.16 17.79
#